data_AF-A0A8T3RNM7-F1
#
_entry.id   AF-A0A8T3RNM7-F1
#
_cell.length_a   1.000
_cell.length_b   1.000
_cell.length_c   1.000
_cell.angle_alpha   90.00
_cell.angle_beta   90.00
_cell.angle_gamma   90.00
#
_symmetry.space_group_name_H-M   'P 1'
#
loop_
_entity.id
_entity.type
_entity.pdbx_description
1 polymer ?
#
loop_
_entity_poly.entity_id
_entity_poly.type
_entity_poly.pdbx_seq_one_letter_code
_entity_poly.pdbx_strand_id
1 'polypeptide(L)'
;MKTKMGTQCSALISGILLLAPLAAVAGGPPGATLQTKGNAGAAAALASGFGLTESALISVVVTRQNSGPATNFGTDVGNGSGEITLPSGWSLTSDFNLPAGGCVMIPTQFDNVGSGVYTIRVAADVACPWVAGEYHYAVGLNKDVKKGHDKGHDKGHDKINFRGTTLGSLVVP
;
A
#
# COMPACT_ATOMS: atom_id res chain seq x y z
N MET A 1 -26.24 -65.83 3.50
CA MET A 1 -25.91 -64.92 2.39
C MET A 1 -25.93 -63.49 2.91
N LYS A 2 -24.84 -62.75 2.69
CA LYS A 2 -24.61 -61.37 3.14
C LYS A 2 -25.09 -60.39 2.06
N THR A 3 -25.80 -59.34 2.45
CA THR A 3 -25.81 -58.08 1.70
C THR A 3 -26.02 -56.91 2.67
N LYS A 4 -25.00 -56.06 2.75
CA LYS A 4 -24.92 -54.83 3.56
C LYS A 4 -25.78 -53.72 2.93
N MET A 5 -26.54 -53.01 3.76
CA MET A 5 -27.09 -51.68 3.43
C MET A 5 -25.98 -50.63 3.57
N GLY A 6 -25.82 -49.80 2.54
CA GLY A 6 -24.79 -48.77 2.45
C GLY A 6 -25.14 -47.50 3.21
N THR A 7 -24.18 -47.04 4.01
CA THR A 7 -24.12 -45.70 4.61
C THR A 7 -23.63 -44.71 3.55
N GLN A 8 -24.43 -43.68 3.24
CA GLN A 8 -23.96 -42.55 2.44
C GLN A 8 -23.21 -41.57 3.35
N CYS A 9 -21.89 -41.43 3.13
CA CYS A 9 -21.11 -40.32 3.65
C CYS A 9 -21.20 -39.15 2.66
N SER A 10 -21.91 -38.10 3.04
CA SER A 10 -21.81 -36.79 2.38
C SER A 10 -20.45 -36.18 2.71
N ALA A 11 -19.54 -36.17 1.75
CA ALA A 11 -18.29 -35.43 1.85
C ALA A 11 -18.56 -33.96 1.49
N LEU A 12 -18.50 -33.09 2.50
CA LEU A 12 -18.33 -31.64 2.34
C LEU A 12 -17.01 -31.39 1.59
N ILE A 13 -17.11 -30.90 0.35
CA ILE A 13 -15.96 -30.34 -0.37
C ILE A 13 -15.66 -28.99 0.30
N SER A 14 -14.80 -29.04 1.31
CA SER A 14 -14.18 -27.86 1.89
C SER A 14 -13.20 -27.32 0.84
N GLY A 15 -13.67 -26.36 0.06
CA GLY A 15 -12.83 -25.59 -0.87
C GLY A 15 -11.86 -24.75 -0.07
N ILE A 16 -10.65 -25.27 0.14
CA ILE A 16 -9.51 -24.48 0.62
C ILE A 16 -9.21 -23.47 -0.49
N LEU A 17 -9.64 -22.22 -0.27
CA LEU A 17 -9.17 -21.08 -1.02
C LEU A 17 -7.69 -20.89 -0.69
N LEU A 18 -6.83 -21.48 -1.53
CA LEU A 18 -5.39 -21.22 -1.52
C LEU A 18 -5.21 -19.74 -1.88
N LEU A 19 -5.12 -18.88 -0.86
CA LEU A 19 -4.52 -17.56 -1.00
C LEU A 19 -3.06 -17.80 -1.42
N ALA A 20 -2.79 -17.66 -2.71
CA ALA A 20 -1.43 -17.55 -3.19
C ALA A 20 -0.77 -16.37 -2.46
N PRO A 21 0.40 -16.57 -1.83
CA PRO A 21 1.16 -15.44 -1.34
C PRO A 21 1.52 -14.58 -2.55
N LEU A 22 1.01 -13.34 -2.57
CA LEU A 22 1.52 -12.31 -3.46
C LEU A 22 3.04 -12.26 -3.22
N ALA A 23 3.81 -12.71 -4.20
CA ALA A 23 5.26 -12.65 -4.15
C ALA A 23 5.62 -11.17 -4.07
N ALA A 24 6.06 -10.75 -2.88
CA ALA A 24 6.69 -9.46 -2.71
C ALA A 24 7.89 -9.42 -3.68
N VAL A 25 7.83 -8.52 -4.66
CA VAL A 25 8.99 -8.17 -5.49
C VAL A 25 10.06 -7.63 -4.53
N ALA A 26 11.01 -8.50 -4.21
CA ALA A 26 12.17 -8.17 -3.40
C ALA A 26 13.14 -7.37 -4.29
N GLY A 27 12.96 -6.06 -4.29
CA GLY A 27 13.84 -5.12 -4.99
C GLY A 27 14.08 -3.88 -4.14
N GLY A 28 14.94 -3.99 -3.12
CA GLY A 28 15.37 -2.85 -2.32
C GLY A 28 16.77 -3.05 -1.72
N PRO A 29 17.75 -2.17 -1.97
CA PRO A 29 19.03 -2.17 -1.25
C PRO A 29 18.84 -1.93 0.27
N PRO A 30 19.83 -2.24 1.13
CA PRO A 30 19.61 -2.53 2.55
C PRO A 30 19.08 -1.35 3.37
N GLY A 31 18.15 -1.66 4.29
CA GLY A 31 17.74 -0.80 5.39
C GLY A 31 16.29 -0.97 5.85
N ALA A 32 15.37 -1.34 4.94
CA ALA A 32 13.96 -1.51 5.27
C ALA A 32 13.19 -2.38 4.28
N THR A 33 12.10 -2.96 4.77
CA THR A 33 11.09 -3.65 3.96
C THR A 33 9.88 -2.72 3.84
N LEU A 34 9.43 -2.50 2.61
CA LEU A 34 8.17 -1.83 2.32
C LEU A 34 7.15 -2.87 1.89
N GLN A 35 5.97 -2.81 2.51
CA GLN A 35 4.83 -3.63 2.14
C GLN A 35 3.64 -2.71 1.87
N THR A 36 3.01 -2.88 0.71
CA THR A 36 1.79 -2.16 0.35
C THR A 36 0.62 -3.11 0.23
N LYS A 37 -0.56 -2.61 0.58
CA LYS A 37 -1.83 -3.28 0.29
C LYS A 37 -2.87 -2.25 -0.13
N GLY A 38 -3.54 -2.53 -1.26
CA GLY A 38 -4.70 -1.76 -1.68
C GLY A 38 -5.89 -2.16 -0.83
N ASN A 39 -6.60 -1.16 -0.31
CA ASN A 39 -7.83 -1.32 0.44
C ASN A 39 -8.95 -0.57 -0.27
N ALA A 40 -9.75 -1.35 -1.00
CA ALA A 40 -10.87 -0.89 -1.79
C ALA A 40 -12.12 -0.56 -0.95
N GLY A 41 -12.01 -0.39 0.38
CA GLY A 41 -13.14 -0.24 1.30
C GLY A 41 -14.13 0.90 0.99
N ALA A 42 -13.80 1.80 0.06
CA ALA A 42 -14.71 2.77 -0.55
C ALA A 42 -14.38 3.02 -2.04
N ALA A 43 -13.76 2.03 -2.72
CA ALA A 43 -13.34 2.19 -4.10
C ALA A 43 -14.41 1.65 -5.03
N ALA A 44 -15.06 2.51 -5.80
CA ALA A 44 -16.04 2.15 -6.81
C ALA A 44 -15.66 2.76 -8.17
N ALA A 45 -16.11 2.13 -9.25
CA ALA A 45 -15.91 2.57 -10.63
C ALA A 45 -16.76 3.80 -11.01
N LEU A 46 -16.78 4.83 -10.16
CA LEU A 46 -17.58 6.06 -10.30
C LEU A 46 -16.81 7.27 -9.73
N ALA A 47 -17.39 8.47 -9.84
CA ALA A 47 -16.67 9.74 -9.80
C ALA A 47 -15.81 9.98 -8.54
N SER A 48 -14.58 10.41 -8.79
CA SER A 48 -13.84 11.26 -7.87
C SER A 48 -13.03 12.29 -8.66
N GLY A 49 -12.65 13.31 -7.91
CA GLY A 49 -11.90 14.50 -8.30
C GLY A 49 -11.98 15.52 -7.17
N PHE A 50 -12.13 14.96 -5.95
CA PHE A 50 -11.93 15.58 -4.66
C PHE A 50 -13.02 16.49 -4.06
N GLY A 51 -14.28 16.21 -4.38
CA GLY A 51 -15.44 16.43 -3.49
C GLY A 51 -16.10 15.09 -3.14
N LEU A 52 -15.32 14.18 -2.54
CA LEU A 52 -15.44 12.71 -2.66
C LEU A 52 -16.73 12.05 -2.12
N THR A 53 -17.30 11.12 -2.90
CA THR A 53 -18.21 10.05 -2.43
C THR A 53 -17.58 8.65 -2.52
N GLU A 54 -16.47 8.48 -3.24
CA GLU A 54 -15.75 7.20 -3.42
C GLU A 54 -14.22 7.46 -3.46
N SER A 55 -13.41 6.61 -2.81
CA SER A 55 -11.94 6.66 -2.80
C SER A 55 -11.34 5.36 -2.22
N ALA A 56 -10.05 5.12 -2.45
CA ALA A 56 -9.35 3.96 -1.91
C ALA A 56 -8.27 4.37 -0.92
N LEU A 57 -7.91 3.44 -0.04
CA LEU A 57 -6.75 3.58 0.81
C LEU A 57 -5.65 2.61 0.35
N ILE A 58 -4.43 3.08 0.32
CA ILE A 58 -3.23 2.25 0.23
C ILE A 58 -2.61 2.23 1.62
N SER A 59 -2.54 1.04 2.22
CA SER A 59 -1.82 0.84 3.48
C SER A 59 -0.37 0.52 3.18
N VAL A 60 0.54 1.24 3.80
CA VAL A 60 1.99 1.03 3.70
C VAL A 60 2.55 0.70 5.08
N VAL A 61 3.26 -0.42 5.16
CA VAL A 61 4.02 -0.80 6.33
C VAL A 61 5.50 -0.70 6.01
N VAL A 62 6.23 0.04 6.83
CA VAL A 62 7.68 0.22 6.73
C VAL A 62 8.33 -0.39 7.96
N THR A 63 9.10 -1.46 7.76
CA THR A 63 9.86 -2.11 8.82
C THR A 63 11.35 -1.95 8.56
N ARG A 64 12.14 -1.73 9.62
CA ARG A 64 13.59 -1.85 9.52
C ARG A 64 13.93 -3.33 9.48
N GLN A 65 14.89 -3.69 8.64
CA GLN A 65 15.22 -5.10 8.37
C GLN A 65 15.50 -5.93 9.63
N ASN A 66 15.95 -5.31 10.74
CA ASN A 66 16.33 -6.01 11.98
C ASN A 66 15.87 -5.33 13.28
N SER A 67 15.02 -4.30 13.25
CA SER A 67 14.81 -3.47 14.46
C SER A 67 13.39 -2.91 14.61
N GLY A 68 12.40 -3.65 14.11
CA GLY A 68 10.99 -3.30 14.24
C GLY A 68 10.55 -2.13 13.33
N PRO A 69 9.44 -1.48 13.66
CA PRO A 69 8.83 -0.51 12.76
C PRO A 69 9.67 0.75 12.53
N ALA A 70 9.62 1.26 11.32
CA ALA A 70 10.33 2.46 10.92
C ALA A 70 9.41 3.69 11.12
N THR A 71 9.71 4.53 12.10
CA THR A 71 8.91 5.74 12.41
C THR A 71 9.48 7.01 11.77
N ASN A 72 8.64 8.05 11.65
CA ASN A 72 9.00 9.41 11.24
C ASN A 72 9.40 9.60 9.77
N PHE A 73 8.81 8.81 8.85
CA PHE A 73 9.08 8.94 7.42
C PHE A 73 8.22 9.98 6.71
N GLY A 74 7.19 10.51 7.36
CA GLY A 74 6.36 11.60 6.85
C GLY A 74 5.53 12.20 7.97
N THR A 75 4.95 13.37 7.73
CA THR A 75 3.90 13.97 8.55
C THR A 75 2.59 13.89 7.79
N ASP A 76 1.48 14.01 8.51
CA ASP A 76 0.16 14.01 7.90
C ASP A 76 0.01 15.21 6.95
N VAL A 77 -0.59 14.98 5.79
CA VAL A 77 -0.84 15.98 4.75
C VAL A 77 -2.17 15.70 4.07
N GLY A 78 -2.94 16.75 3.80
CA GLY A 78 -4.22 16.64 3.11
C GLY A 78 -5.37 16.22 4.02
N ASN A 79 -6.56 16.21 3.43
CA ASN A 79 -7.82 15.90 4.10
C ASN A 79 -8.76 15.10 3.17
N GLY A 80 -8.26 14.62 2.03
CA GLY A 80 -9.04 13.93 1.02
C GLY A 80 -9.83 14.83 0.07
N SER A 81 -9.82 16.16 0.22
CA SER A 81 -10.61 17.08 -0.62
C SER A 81 -9.82 17.76 -1.73
N GLY A 82 -8.58 17.33 -1.99
CA GLY A 82 -7.80 17.83 -3.12
C GLY A 82 -6.53 17.01 -3.34
N GLU A 83 -5.94 17.15 -4.52
CA GLU A 83 -4.62 16.60 -4.80
C GLU A 83 -3.59 17.14 -3.80
N ILE A 84 -2.72 16.25 -3.32
CA ILE A 84 -1.60 16.62 -2.47
C ILE A 84 -0.28 16.20 -3.10
N THR A 85 0.78 16.90 -2.73
CA THR A 85 2.14 16.37 -2.87
C THR A 85 2.46 15.47 -1.68
N LEU A 86 2.94 14.25 -1.94
CA LEU A 86 3.39 13.35 -0.88
C LEU A 86 4.59 13.95 -0.11
N PRO A 87 4.77 13.61 1.18
CA PRO A 87 5.93 14.07 1.94
C PRO A 87 7.26 13.74 1.27
N SER A 88 8.27 14.59 1.49
CA SER A 88 9.60 14.41 0.89
C SER A 88 10.16 13.00 1.13
N GLY A 89 10.64 12.39 0.05
CA GLY A 89 11.16 11.03 0.01
C GLY A 89 10.12 9.97 -0.32
N TRP A 90 8.82 10.28 -0.31
CA TRP A 90 7.79 9.37 -0.79
C TRP A 90 7.48 9.59 -2.26
N SER A 91 7.11 8.51 -2.93
CA SER A 91 6.65 8.52 -4.32
C SER A 91 5.53 7.50 -4.50
N LEU A 92 4.58 7.83 -5.37
CA LEU A 92 3.52 6.94 -5.83
C LEU A 92 3.57 6.93 -7.36
N THR A 93 3.68 5.75 -7.93
CA THR A 93 3.62 5.52 -9.38
C THR A 93 2.44 4.59 -9.65
N SER A 94 1.56 4.92 -10.59
CA SER A 94 0.30 4.18 -10.81
C SER A 94 -0.02 3.93 -12.28
N ASP A 95 0.95 4.11 -13.17
CA ASP A 95 0.83 4.02 -14.62
C ASP A 95 1.30 2.68 -15.20
N PHE A 96 1.67 1.71 -14.35
CA PHE A 96 2.20 0.41 -14.80
C PHE A 96 1.18 -0.42 -15.57
N ASN A 97 -0.04 -0.49 -15.05
CA ASN A 97 -1.14 -1.22 -15.66
C ASN A 97 -2.46 -0.64 -15.15
N LEU A 98 -3.26 -0.13 -16.07
CA LEU A 98 -4.55 0.48 -15.83
C LEU A 98 -5.59 -0.27 -16.67
N PRO A 99 -6.82 -0.46 -16.17
CA PRO A 99 -7.91 -0.91 -17.02
C PRO A 99 -8.11 0.05 -18.19
N ALA A 100 -8.60 -0.44 -19.32
CA ALA A 100 -8.86 0.39 -20.49
C ALA A 100 -9.86 1.51 -20.14
N GLY A 101 -9.46 2.77 -20.38
CA GLY A 101 -10.25 3.95 -20.00
C GLY A 101 -10.18 4.33 -18.52
N GLY A 102 -9.37 3.63 -17.73
CA GLY A 102 -9.12 3.93 -16.33
C GLY A 102 -8.11 5.05 -16.11
N CYS A 103 -8.01 5.47 -14.86
CA CYS A 103 -7.32 6.69 -14.48
C CYS A 103 -6.16 6.42 -13.54
N VAL A 104 -5.14 7.26 -13.63
CA VAL A 104 -4.05 7.26 -12.66
C VAL A 104 -4.59 7.57 -11.26
N MET A 105 -3.95 6.97 -10.27
CA MET A 105 -4.28 7.25 -8.87
C MET A 105 -3.66 8.58 -8.44
N ILE A 106 -4.48 9.51 -7.96
CA ILE A 106 -4.04 10.80 -7.43
C ILE A 106 -4.09 10.76 -5.89
N PRO A 107 -2.98 11.03 -5.18
CA PRO A 107 -2.95 11.04 -3.72
C PRO A 107 -3.61 12.29 -3.16
N THR A 108 -4.44 12.15 -2.12
CA THR A 108 -5.20 13.28 -1.52
C THR A 108 -5.21 13.34 -0.02
N GLN A 109 -4.70 12.30 0.61
CA GLN A 109 -4.42 12.30 2.02
C GLN A 109 -3.25 11.36 2.25
N PHE A 110 -2.34 11.79 3.11
CA PHE A 110 -1.28 10.97 3.66
C PHE A 110 -1.38 11.05 5.17
N ASP A 111 -1.51 9.90 5.84
CA ASP A 111 -1.53 9.83 7.30
C ASP A 111 -0.39 8.94 7.80
N ASN A 112 0.35 9.43 8.78
CA ASN A 112 1.31 8.69 9.57
C ASN A 112 0.60 8.18 10.83
N VAL A 113 0.10 6.96 10.73
CA VAL A 113 -0.63 6.27 11.81
C VAL A 113 0.29 5.89 12.98
N GLY A 114 1.60 6.07 12.84
CA GLY A 114 2.60 5.69 13.82
C GLY A 114 3.04 4.23 13.68
N SER A 115 4.06 3.84 14.45
CA SER A 115 4.58 2.46 14.45
C SER A 115 4.87 1.89 13.06
N GLY A 116 5.40 2.73 12.15
CA GLY A 116 5.75 2.34 10.79
C GLY A 116 4.58 2.06 9.85
N VAL A 117 3.36 2.43 10.25
CA VAL A 117 2.16 2.33 9.43
C VAL A 117 1.83 3.70 8.85
N TYR A 118 1.59 3.73 7.55
CA TYR A 118 1.19 4.91 6.80
C TYR A 118 0.00 4.57 5.91
N THR A 119 -0.89 5.52 5.69
CA THR A 119 -2.00 5.38 4.74
C THR A 119 -1.95 6.49 3.71
N ILE A 120 -2.21 6.12 2.46
CA ILE A 120 -2.36 7.06 1.36
C ILE A 120 -3.78 6.92 0.83
N ARG A 121 -4.60 7.95 0.98
CA ARG A 121 -5.88 8.02 0.27
C ARG A 121 -5.61 8.43 -1.17
N VAL A 122 -6.20 7.67 -2.09
CA VAL A 122 -6.15 7.97 -3.51
C VAL A 122 -7.56 8.07 -4.07
N ALA A 123 -7.73 8.91 -5.08
CA ALA A 123 -8.90 8.87 -5.95
C ALA A 123 -8.51 9.18 -7.40
N ALA A 124 -9.47 9.01 -8.30
CA ALA A 124 -9.43 9.48 -9.68
C ALA A 124 -9.46 11.02 -9.75
N ASP A 125 -8.96 11.55 -10.87
CA ASP A 125 -9.00 12.95 -11.27
C ASP A 125 -10.42 13.36 -11.72
N VAL A 126 -10.82 14.63 -11.53
CA VAL A 126 -12.08 15.19 -12.05
C VAL A 126 -12.26 14.97 -13.55
N ALA A 127 -11.16 14.90 -14.30
CA ALA A 127 -11.18 14.70 -15.75
C ALA A 127 -11.32 13.23 -16.16
N CYS A 128 -11.23 12.29 -15.21
CA CYS A 128 -11.13 10.86 -15.49
C CYS A 128 -11.68 10.03 -14.32
N PRO A 129 -12.88 9.43 -14.43
CA PRO A 129 -13.47 8.60 -13.37
C PRO A 129 -12.83 7.20 -13.31
N TRP A 130 -12.82 6.59 -12.13
CA TRP A 130 -12.47 5.17 -12.03
C TRP A 130 -13.40 4.32 -12.88
N VAL A 131 -12.80 3.38 -13.62
CA VAL A 131 -13.51 2.24 -14.21
C VAL A 131 -13.23 0.99 -13.39
N ALA A 132 -14.10 0.00 -13.48
CA ALA A 132 -13.90 -1.27 -12.81
C ALA A 132 -12.65 -1.98 -13.37
N GLY A 133 -11.92 -2.65 -12.50
CA GLY A 133 -10.74 -3.42 -12.87
C GLY A 133 -9.58 -3.28 -11.89
N GLU A 134 -8.45 -3.82 -12.30
CA GLU A 134 -7.24 -3.88 -11.49
C GLU A 134 -6.28 -2.74 -11.84
N TYR A 135 -5.94 -1.92 -10.85
CA TYR A 135 -5.01 -0.81 -10.96
C TYR A 135 -3.72 -1.17 -10.25
N HIS A 136 -2.61 -1.22 -10.98
CA HIS A 136 -1.30 -1.50 -10.41
C HIS A 136 -0.58 -0.22 -10.02
N TYR A 137 0.08 -0.25 -8.88
CA TYR A 137 0.81 0.91 -8.35
C TYR A 137 2.07 0.48 -7.63
N ALA A 138 3.03 1.37 -7.50
CA ALA A 138 4.20 1.20 -6.66
C ALA A 138 4.34 2.38 -5.69
N VAL A 139 4.69 2.06 -4.45
CA VAL A 139 5.07 3.08 -3.46
C VAL A 139 6.56 2.98 -3.21
N GLY A 140 7.26 4.10 -3.37
CA GLY A 140 8.68 4.23 -3.11
C GLY A 140 8.98 5.15 -1.93
N LEU A 141 10.02 4.79 -1.17
CA LEU A 141 10.58 5.61 -0.09
C LEU A 141 12.09 5.77 -0.32
N ASN A 142 12.55 7.01 -0.41
CA ASN A 142 13.96 7.38 -0.48
C ASN A 142 14.21 8.55 0.49
N LYS A 143 14.56 8.22 1.73
CA LYS A 143 14.76 9.20 2.81
C LYS A 143 16.03 8.92 3.59
N ASP A 144 16.86 9.94 3.72
CA ASP A 144 18.02 9.92 4.60
C ASP A 144 17.60 10.42 5.98
N VAL A 145 17.48 9.52 6.97
CA VAL A 145 17.14 9.92 8.34
C VAL A 145 18.43 10.27 9.07
N LYS A 146 18.72 11.57 9.17
CA LYS A 146 19.77 12.07 10.07
C LYS A 146 19.26 12.00 11.52
N LYS A 147 19.90 11.21 12.38
CA LYS A 147 19.65 11.29 13.82
C LYS A 147 20.18 12.63 14.36
N GLY A 148 19.43 13.19 15.32
CA GLY A 148 19.68 14.49 15.93
C GLY A 148 21.07 14.64 16.54
N HIS A 149 21.49 15.90 16.59
CA HIS A 149 22.82 16.37 16.94
C HIS A 149 22.97 16.42 18.47
N ASP A 150 23.39 15.32 19.10
CA ASP A 150 23.86 15.37 20.47
C ASP A 150 25.28 15.96 20.45
N LYS A 151 25.44 17.12 21.08
CA LYS A 151 26.74 17.75 21.33
C LYS A 151 27.47 16.94 22.40
N GLY A 152 28.01 15.81 22.00
CA GLY A 152 28.85 14.96 22.82
C GLY A 152 29.77 14.18 21.90
N HIS A 153 31.07 14.36 22.06
CA HIS A 153 32.08 13.53 21.43
C HIS A 153 31.69 12.06 21.56
N ASP A 154 31.33 11.41 20.45
CA ASP A 154 31.62 10.00 20.18
C ASP A 154 31.34 9.64 18.72
N LYS A 155 32.22 8.81 18.17
CA LYS A 155 32.30 8.44 16.76
C LYS A 155 31.18 7.45 16.41
N GLY A 156 30.44 7.75 15.35
CA GLY A 156 29.58 6.77 14.66
C GLY A 156 28.08 7.10 14.71
N HIS A 157 27.68 8.22 14.12
CA HIS A 157 26.26 8.40 13.76
C HIS A 157 26.00 7.67 12.45
N ASP A 158 25.55 6.42 12.55
CA ASP A 158 25.00 5.69 11.41
C ASP A 158 23.83 6.48 10.84
N LYS A 159 24.05 7.08 9.66
CA LYS A 159 22.97 7.55 8.81
C LYS A 159 22.28 6.30 8.28
N ILE A 160 21.10 6.01 8.80
CA ILE A 160 20.28 4.94 8.21
C ILE A 160 19.60 5.56 7.00
N ASN A 161 20.10 5.22 5.82
CA ASN A 161 19.46 5.57 4.55
C ASN A 161 18.32 4.58 4.32
N PHE A 162 17.11 5.09 4.14
CA PHE A 162 15.94 4.27 3.79
C PHE A 162 15.70 4.37 2.30
N ARG A 163 15.84 3.24 1.60
CA ARG A 163 15.53 3.10 0.18
C ARG A 163 14.75 1.82 -0.06
N GLY A 164 13.55 1.94 -0.60
CA GLY A 164 12.76 0.78 -0.98
C GLY A 164 11.59 1.15 -1.88
N THR A 165 11.08 0.18 -2.61
CA THR A 165 9.88 0.30 -3.44
C THR A 165 9.14 -1.02 -3.42
N THR A 166 7.81 -0.97 -3.49
CA THR A 166 6.98 -2.17 -3.49
C THR A 166 5.80 -1.99 -4.43
N LEU A 167 5.51 -3.02 -5.23
CA LEU A 167 4.40 -3.05 -6.18
C LEU A 167 3.16 -3.61 -5.47
N GLY A 168 2.03 -2.96 -5.68
CA GLY A 168 0.72 -3.35 -5.18
C GLY A 168 -0.34 -3.27 -6.27
N SER A 169 -1.52 -3.79 -5.92
CA SER A 169 -2.70 -3.79 -6.77
C SER A 169 -3.91 -3.32 -5.97
N LEU A 170 -4.76 -2.53 -6.62
CA LEU A 170 -6.07 -2.08 -6.12
C LEU A 170 -7.13 -2.57 -7.10
N VAL A 171 -8.08 -3.36 -6.62
CA VAL A 171 -9.21 -3.83 -7.43
C VAL A 171 -10.40 -2.92 -7.18
N VAL A 172 -10.90 -2.29 -8.24
CA VAL A 172 -12.14 -1.51 -8.26
C VAL A 172 -13.24 -2.43 -8.82
N PRO A 173 -14.35 -2.65 -8.08
CA PRO A 173 -15.46 -3.50 -8.50
C PRO A 173 -16.32 -2.86 -9.61
#